data_AF-A0A7R9T6J5-F1
#
_entry.id   AF-A0A7R9T6J5-F1
#
_cell.length_a   1.000
_cell.length_b   1.000
_cell.length_c   1.000
_cell.angle_alpha   90.00
_cell.angle_beta   90.00
_cell.angle_gamma   90.00
#
_symmetry.space_group_name_H-M   'P 1'
#
loop_
_entity.id
_entity.type
_entity.pdbx_description
1 polymer ?
#
loop_
_entity_poly.entity_id
_entity_poly.type
_entity_poly.pdbx_seq_one_letter_code
_entity_poly.pdbx_strand_id
1 'polypeptide(L)'
;AGMASGGTLPADAAAQVARMKELERGILAAVDRVAGGGGAASSSSFAAGGGKMKRDPAHLARVGMSKLRRELRELEGIAEEQDRATDRAVVLDALEQRVASHDGIRRILRDATLEAANRAPE
;
A
#
# COMPACT_ATOMS: atom_id res chain seq x y z
N ALA A 1 13.41 19.91 -14.46
CA ALA A 1 14.56 18.98 -14.54
C ALA A 1 14.38 17.95 -13.44
N GLY A 2 14.09 16.69 -13.78
CA GLY A 2 13.99 15.60 -12.83
C GLY A 2 14.61 14.39 -13.49
N MET A 3 15.84 14.07 -13.11
CA MET A 3 16.56 12.92 -13.64
C MET A 3 15.80 11.67 -13.22
N ALA A 4 15.15 11.01 -14.19
CA ALA A 4 14.78 9.62 -14.04
C ALA A 4 16.09 8.82 -14.02
N SER A 5 16.66 8.66 -12.84
CA SER A 5 17.79 7.77 -12.61
C SER A 5 17.28 6.34 -12.78
N GLY A 6 17.27 5.88 -14.03
CA GLY A 6 16.95 4.50 -14.43
C GLY A 6 18.03 3.52 -14.01
N GLY A 7 18.40 3.51 -12.73
CA GLY A 7 19.19 2.46 -12.12
C GLY A 7 18.27 1.29 -11.76
N THR A 8 18.69 0.07 -12.08
CA THR A 8 17.98 -1.13 -11.62
C THR A 8 18.06 -1.21 -10.10
N LEU A 9 16.92 -1.34 -9.43
CA LEU A 9 16.88 -1.56 -7.98
C LEU A 9 17.70 -2.81 -7.61
N PRO A 10 18.47 -2.78 -6.49
CA PRO A 10 19.03 -3.97 -5.89
C PRO A 10 17.95 -5.04 -5.66
N ALA A 11 18.31 -6.33 -5.76
CA ALA A 11 17.34 -7.42 -5.77
C ALA A 11 16.40 -7.43 -4.56
N ASP A 12 16.94 -7.19 -3.36
CA ASP A 12 16.16 -7.16 -2.12
C ASP A 12 15.20 -5.96 -2.09
N ALA A 13 15.67 -4.78 -2.51
CA ALA A 13 14.84 -3.59 -2.64
C ALA A 13 13.74 -3.78 -3.71
N ALA A 14 14.05 -4.41 -4.84
CA ALA A 14 13.08 -4.71 -5.88
C ALA A 14 11.99 -5.67 -5.40
N ALA A 15 12.38 -6.73 -4.69
CA ALA A 15 11.44 -7.67 -4.06
C ALA A 15 10.58 -6.97 -3.00
N GLN A 16 11.17 -6.08 -2.21
CA GLN A 16 10.47 -5.28 -1.22
C GLN A 16 9.43 -4.35 -1.85
N VAL A 17 9.81 -3.60 -2.89
CA VAL A 17 8.90 -2.72 -3.65
C VAL A 17 7.77 -3.53 -4.31
N ALA A 18 8.05 -4.73 -4.81
CA ALA A 18 7.02 -5.60 -5.40
C ALA A 18 5.97 -6.02 -4.36
N ARG A 19 6.40 -6.43 -3.15
CA ARG A 19 5.49 -6.75 -2.02
C ARG A 19 4.63 -5.54 -1.64
N MET A 20 5.23 -4.36 -1.57
CA MET A 20 4.50 -3.12 -1.26
C MET A 20 3.43 -2.81 -2.30
N LYS A 21 3.75 -2.91 -3.60
CA LYS A 21 2.78 -2.70 -4.69
C LYS A 21 1.62 -3.69 -4.67
N GLU A 22 1.85 -4.92 -4.20
CA GLU A 22 0.78 -5.90 -3.99
C GLU A 22 -0.13 -5.49 -2.82
N LEU A 23 0.46 -5.11 -1.68
CA LEU A 23 -0.28 -4.62 -0.52
C LEU A 23 -1.11 -3.37 -0.86
N GLU A 24 -0.53 -2.40 -1.55
CA GLU A 24 -1.21 -1.18 -2.00
C GLU A 24 -2.46 -1.49 -2.84
N ARG A 25 -2.34 -2.40 -3.83
CA ARG A 25 -3.48 -2.85 -4.64
C ARG A 25 -4.56 -3.48 -3.79
N GLY A 26 -4.18 -4.30 -2.81
CA GLY A 26 -5.14 -4.91 -1.88
C GLY A 26 -5.85 -3.92 -0.97
N ILE A 27 -5.13 -2.89 -0.50
CA ILE A 27 -5.70 -1.81 0.32
C ILE A 27 -6.69 -1.00 -0.51
N LEU A 28 -6.30 -0.57 -1.72
CA LEU A 28 -7.19 0.18 -2.62
C LEU A 28 -8.48 -0.61 -2.93
N ALA A 29 -8.36 -1.90 -3.24
CA ALA A 29 -9.53 -2.76 -3.45
C ALA A 29 -10.42 -2.92 -2.20
N ALA A 30 -9.88 -2.74 -1.00
CA ALA A 30 -10.67 -2.69 0.24
C ALA A 30 -11.31 -1.31 0.44
N VAL A 31 -10.60 -0.23 0.13
CA VAL A 31 -11.11 1.16 0.18
C VAL A 31 -12.27 1.37 -0.78
N ASP A 32 -12.17 0.85 -2.02
CA ASP A 32 -13.25 0.91 -3.00
C ASP A 32 -14.52 0.23 -2.48
N ARG A 33 -14.37 -0.86 -1.73
CA ARG A 33 -15.49 -1.54 -1.06
C ARG A 33 -16.10 -0.73 0.10
N VAL A 34 -15.31 0.11 0.77
CA VAL A 34 -15.82 1.06 1.79
C VAL A 34 -16.66 2.15 1.11
N ALA A 35 -16.15 2.75 0.03
CA ALA A 35 -16.83 3.83 -0.67
C ALA A 35 -18.06 3.37 -1.47
N GLY A 36 -18.04 2.14 -1.97
CA GLY A 36 -19.00 1.60 -2.94
C GLY A 36 -20.21 0.87 -2.36
N GLY A 37 -20.38 0.80 -1.03
CA GLY A 37 -21.61 0.28 -0.41
C GLY A 37 -22.16 -1.02 -1.03
N GLY A 38 -21.31 -2.03 -1.24
CA GLY A 38 -21.74 -3.35 -1.72
C GLY A 38 -22.29 -3.38 -3.15
N GLY A 39 -21.45 -3.14 -4.16
CA GLY A 39 -21.79 -3.40 -5.56
C GLY A 39 -20.58 -3.73 -6.42
N ALA A 40 -20.65 -4.88 -7.09
CA ALA A 40 -19.73 -5.44 -8.09
C ALA A 40 -18.45 -6.14 -7.57
N ALA A 41 -18.49 -7.47 -7.69
CA ALA A 41 -17.35 -8.36 -7.54
C ALA A 41 -16.25 -8.02 -8.57
N SER A 42 -15.08 -7.65 -8.08
CA SER A 42 -13.83 -7.97 -8.77
C SER A 42 -12.96 -8.74 -7.80
N SER A 43 -12.84 -10.02 -8.11
CA SER A 43 -12.04 -11.00 -7.38
C SER A 43 -10.57 -10.63 -7.44
N SER A 44 -10.03 -10.00 -6.39
CA SER A 44 -8.60 -10.06 -6.08
C SER A 44 -8.42 -10.89 -4.82
N SER A 45 -7.75 -12.02 -4.99
CA SER A 45 -7.58 -13.12 -4.03
C SER A 45 -6.96 -12.69 -2.69
N PHE A 46 -7.81 -12.34 -1.73
CA PHE A 46 -7.54 -12.45 -0.28
C PHE A 46 -8.21 -13.68 0.33
N ALA A 47 -8.60 -14.64 -0.52
CA ALA A 47 -9.28 -15.87 -0.11
C ALA A 47 -8.25 -16.99 0.12
N ALA A 48 -7.56 -16.95 1.25
CA ALA A 48 -6.90 -18.14 1.79
C ALA A 48 -6.90 -18.05 3.33
N GLY A 49 -7.78 -18.83 3.95
CA GLY A 49 -7.76 -19.07 5.39
C GLY A 49 -9.07 -18.77 6.12
N GLY A 50 -9.98 -19.76 6.13
CA GLY A 50 -10.87 -20.10 7.24
C GLY A 50 -11.68 -18.98 7.91
N GLY A 51 -13.00 -18.97 7.65
CA GLY A 51 -13.99 -18.32 8.49
C GLY A 51 -14.85 -17.31 7.75
N LYS A 52 -16.12 -17.66 7.52
CA LYS A 52 -17.17 -16.83 6.92
C LYS A 52 -17.59 -15.66 7.83
N MET A 53 -16.65 -14.81 8.24
CA MET A 53 -16.96 -13.43 8.63
C MET A 53 -16.37 -12.56 7.53
N LYS A 54 -17.24 -11.95 6.71
CA LYS A 54 -16.86 -10.93 5.74
C LYS A 54 -16.20 -9.80 6.55
N ARG A 55 -14.88 -9.84 6.73
CA ARG A 55 -14.16 -8.81 7.50
C ARG A 55 -14.50 -7.46 6.90
N ASP A 56 -14.84 -6.53 7.77
CA ASP A 56 -15.16 -5.15 7.41
C ASP A 56 -14.07 -4.58 6.48
N PRO A 57 -14.42 -4.08 5.28
CA PRO A 57 -13.46 -3.52 4.33
C PRO A 57 -12.61 -2.40 4.93
N ALA A 58 -13.16 -1.58 5.83
CA ALA A 58 -12.38 -0.52 6.50
C ALA A 58 -11.35 -1.13 7.46
N HIS A 59 -11.70 -2.17 8.21
CA HIS A 59 -10.75 -2.93 9.01
C HIS A 59 -9.63 -3.55 8.16
N LEU A 60 -9.96 -4.18 7.02
CA LEU A 60 -8.96 -4.76 6.11
C LEU A 60 -7.99 -3.69 5.57
N ALA A 61 -8.52 -2.53 5.13
CA ALA A 61 -7.70 -1.43 4.67
C ALA A 61 -6.76 -0.91 5.77
N ARG A 62 -7.24 -0.76 7.01
CA ARG A 62 -6.41 -0.35 8.16
C ARG A 62 -5.31 -1.35 8.48
N VAL A 63 -5.61 -2.65 8.48
CA VAL A 63 -4.60 -3.70 8.69
C VAL A 63 -3.56 -3.67 7.56
N GLY A 64 -4.01 -3.52 6.31
CA GLY A 64 -3.12 -3.37 5.16
C GLY A 64 -2.21 -2.15 5.27
N MET A 65 -2.73 -1.01 5.72
CA MET A 65 -1.94 0.20 5.98
C MET A 65 -0.87 -0.01 7.06
N SER A 66 -1.21 -0.70 8.15
CA SER A 66 -0.23 -1.06 9.18
C SER A 66 0.88 -1.96 8.64
N LYS A 67 0.55 -2.89 7.75
CA LYS A 67 1.54 -3.72 7.05
C LYS A 67 2.40 -2.89 6.11
N LEU A 68 1.80 -2.03 5.28
CA LEU A 68 2.53 -1.15 4.36
C LEU A 68 3.53 -0.25 5.12
N ARG A 69 3.16 0.26 6.29
CA ARG A 69 4.08 0.99 7.18
C ARG A 69 5.24 0.14 7.69
N ARG A 70 5.02 -1.14 7.96
CA ARG A 70 6.12 -2.06 8.29
C ARG A 70 7.05 -2.22 7.09
N GLU A 71 6.50 -2.52 5.92
CA GLU A 71 7.29 -2.71 4.69
C GLU A 71 8.09 -1.46 4.29
N LEU A 72 7.57 -0.25 4.56
CA LEU A 72 8.32 1.00 4.39
C LEU A 72 9.59 1.05 5.25
N ARG A 73 9.50 0.61 6.51
CA ARG A 73 10.66 0.55 7.41
C ARG A 73 11.68 -0.50 7.00
N GLU A 74 11.22 -1.63 6.46
CA GLU A 74 12.14 -2.64 5.91
C GLU A 74 12.87 -2.07 4.67
N LEU A 75 12.18 -1.31 3.80
CA LEU A 75 12.81 -0.66 2.65
C LEU A 75 13.81 0.43 3.05
N GLU A 76 13.50 1.18 4.12
CA GLU A 76 14.42 2.13 4.75
C GLU A 76 15.67 1.42 5.28
N GLY A 77 15.51 0.30 5.99
CA GLY A 77 16.63 -0.53 6.45
C GLY A 77 17.50 -1.04 5.30
N ILE A 78 16.89 -1.53 4.21
CA ILE A 78 17.64 -1.93 3.00
C ILE A 78 18.45 -0.76 2.44
N ALA A 79 17.92 0.47 2.46
CA ALA A 79 18.64 1.66 2.00
C ALA A 79 19.84 2.00 2.91
N GLU A 80 19.72 1.79 4.21
CA GLU A 80 20.79 2.00 5.20
C GLU A 80 21.92 0.97 5.05
N GLU A 81 21.59 -0.26 4.65
CA GLU A 81 22.56 -1.35 4.44
C GLU A 81 23.30 -1.26 3.09
N GLN A 82 22.95 -0.33 2.20
CA GLN A 82 23.61 -0.20 0.90
C GLN A 82 25.03 0.37 1.03
N ASP A 83 26.03 -0.45 0.72
CA ASP A 83 27.44 -0.03 0.65
C ASP A 83 27.72 0.97 -0.48
N ARG A 84 27.04 0.79 -1.63
CA ARG A 84 27.26 1.61 -2.82
C ARG A 84 26.32 2.81 -2.82
N ALA A 85 26.90 4.01 -2.92
CA ALA A 85 26.14 5.25 -2.96
C ALA A 85 25.08 5.30 -4.08
N THR A 86 25.40 4.74 -5.26
CA THR A 86 24.45 4.65 -6.38
C THR A 86 23.25 3.76 -6.04
N ASP A 87 23.50 2.59 -5.47
CA ASP A 87 22.44 1.65 -5.10
C ASP A 87 21.58 2.25 -3.99
N ARG A 88 22.20 2.87 -2.98
CA ARG A 88 21.52 3.63 -1.94
C ARG A 88 20.60 4.71 -2.51
N ALA A 89 21.07 5.50 -3.47
CA ALA A 89 20.28 6.56 -4.08
C ALA A 89 19.04 6.02 -4.80
N VAL A 90 19.17 4.90 -5.51
CA VAL A 90 18.04 4.26 -6.21
C VAL A 90 17.02 3.68 -5.22
N VAL A 91 17.47 3.10 -4.11
CA VAL A 91 16.57 2.59 -3.05
C VAL A 91 15.85 3.75 -2.35
N LEU A 92 16.54 4.86 -2.08
CA LEU A 92 15.93 6.05 -1.47
C LEU A 92 14.87 6.71 -2.38
N ASP A 93 15.11 6.78 -3.69
CA ASP A 93 14.10 7.25 -4.65
C ASP A 93 12.86 6.35 -4.65
N ALA A 94 13.07 5.03 -4.66
CA ALA A 94 11.96 4.08 -4.54
C ALA A 94 11.20 4.23 -3.20
N LEU A 95 11.91 4.44 -2.10
CA LEU A 95 11.32 4.70 -0.78
C LEU A 95 10.45 5.96 -0.79
N GLU A 96 10.96 7.07 -1.34
CA GLU A 96 10.21 8.32 -1.47
C GLU A 96 8.90 8.12 -2.25
N GLN A 97 8.97 7.44 -3.39
CA GLN A 97 7.78 7.12 -4.19
C GLN A 97 6.76 6.26 -3.40
N ARG A 98 7.24 5.33 -2.57
CA ARG A 98 6.35 4.47 -1.76
C ARG A 98 5.76 5.21 -0.56
N VAL A 99 6.50 6.13 0.07
CA VAL A 99 5.97 7.01 1.12
C VAL A 99 4.86 7.89 0.55
N ALA A 100 5.08 8.50 -0.62
CA ALA A 100 4.07 9.31 -1.29
C ALA A 100 2.80 8.48 -1.63
N SER A 101 2.99 7.25 -2.11
CA SER A 101 1.90 6.29 -2.37
C SER A 101 1.10 5.96 -1.09
N HIS A 102 1.79 5.63 0.00
CA HIS A 102 1.17 5.37 1.30
C HIS A 102 0.33 6.55 1.79
N ASP A 103 0.85 7.77 1.70
CA ASP A 103 0.14 8.98 2.11
C ASP A 103 -1.07 9.27 1.21
N GLY A 104 -0.95 9.00 -0.09
CA GLY A 104 -2.07 9.04 -1.03
C GLY A 104 -3.19 8.08 -0.62
N ILE A 105 -2.86 6.81 -0.39
CA ILE A 105 -3.82 5.79 0.04
C ILE A 105 -4.46 6.16 1.37
N ARG A 106 -3.69 6.72 2.32
CA ARG A 106 -4.22 7.19 3.60
C ARG A 106 -5.28 8.28 3.43
N ARG A 107 -5.07 9.21 2.50
CA ARG A 107 -6.05 10.26 2.17
C ARG A 107 -7.31 9.65 1.57
N ILE A 108 -7.18 8.77 0.57
CA ILE A 108 -8.32 8.10 -0.08
C ILE A 108 -9.13 7.30 0.94
N LEU A 109 -8.49 6.53 1.83
CA LEU A 109 -9.18 5.78 2.88
C LEU A 109 -9.96 6.69 3.83
N ARG A 110 -9.37 7.84 4.21
CA ARG A 110 -10.03 8.84 5.06
C ARG A 110 -11.26 9.40 4.36
N ASP A 111 -11.13 9.80 3.11
CA ASP A 111 -12.23 10.40 2.34
C ASP A 111 -13.36 9.38 2.15
N ALA A 112 -13.02 8.13 1.78
CA ALA A 112 -13.98 7.04 1.67
C ALA A 112 -14.73 6.75 2.98
N THR A 113 -14.04 6.80 4.14
CA THR A 113 -14.70 6.59 5.43
C THR A 113 -15.58 7.77 5.85
N LEU A 114 -15.21 9.00 5.52
CA LEU A 114 -16.05 10.19 5.74
C LEU A 114 -17.31 10.15 4.86
N GLU A 115 -17.16 9.81 3.58
CA GLU A 115 -18.29 9.65 2.66
C GLU A 115 -19.24 8.54 3.11
N ALA A 116 -18.72 7.40 3.54
CA ALA A 116 -19.54 6.30 4.06
C ALA A 116 -20.33 6.72 5.31
N ALA A 117 -19.72 7.48 6.22
CA ALA A 117 -20.39 8.00 7.41
C ALA A 117 -21.52 8.99 7.05
N ASN A 118 -21.31 9.86 6.06
CA ASN A 118 -22.34 10.82 5.61
C ASN A 118 -23.52 10.17 4.89
N ARG A 119 -23.36 8.94 4.37
CA ARG A 119 -24.42 8.19 3.66
C ARG A 119 -25.25 7.28 4.57
N ALA A 120 -24.81 7.03 5.80
CA ALA A 120 -25.58 6.20 6.73
C ALA A 120 -26.81 6.99 7.22
N PRO A 121 -28.05 6.48 7.04
CA PRO A 121 -29.23 7.10 7.64
C PRO A 121 -29.17 6.96 9.17
N GLU A 122 -29.58 8.00 9.89
CA GLU A 122 -29.76 7.98 11.36
C GLU A 122 -30.76 6.90 11.82
#